data_AF-A0A8J8BE69-F1
#
_entry.id   AF-A0A8J8BE69-F1
#
_cell.length_a   1.000
_cell.length_b   1.000
_cell.length_c   1.000
_cell.angle_alpha   90.00
_cell.angle_beta   90.00
_cell.angle_gamma   90.00
#
_symmetry.space_group_name_H-M   'P 1'
#
loop_
_entity.id
_entity.type
_entity.pdbx_description
1 polymer ?
#
loop_
_entity_poly.entity_id
_entity_poly.type
_entity_poly.pdbx_seq_one_letter_code
_entity_poly.pdbx_strand_id
1 'polypeptide(L)'
;MRRRAAVLIAAVVGLATALIPAVPAAAATVTFTPGAAWTDQNGKPLQMHGLGIVKVGATWYAFGEDKTGESASNTSFQDIPCYSSTDLHSWTYQSVALARQGSGDLGPNRIVERPKVIYNASTGMYVMYLHVDNSSYTDRRVGVAVSSTPCGPYTYRGGFSPLGNQSRDIGLFQDTDGSAYLMSEDPNAGLRIYRLSADYLSVSSSVAQFQDLEAPAIVKAGGRYYLLASHLTGWGTNDNVYASTTSLSGPWTGFGDFAQPGTNTYNSQTANIITVQGSSATTYIYAGDRWTTSNLGTSPLIWLPLTISGTTASVSWYNSWSLDVTAGTWSANSSGPVDGSTHYLTSAGSGLVMDVSGASTADGAKVVQWSNHSGTNQQWTVHSVSGNIFTLVNVNSGKCLEAPNQSTTQGVQLDQGTCNGSTSQQWSVNPGNNGYALVNVLSGLYADVFGASTSAGAAIDQWPGNGGANQTWNFS
;
A
#
# COMPACT_ATOMS: atom_id res chain seq x y z
N MET A 1 -75.71 60.02 -3.22
CA MET A 1 -74.44 59.31 -3.01
C MET A 1 -74.54 57.91 -3.58
N ARG A 2 -73.73 57.61 -4.60
CA ARG A 2 -73.66 56.31 -5.30
C ARG A 2 -72.75 55.36 -4.52
N ARG A 3 -73.08 54.06 -4.44
CA ARG A 3 -72.09 52.97 -4.40
C ARG A 3 -72.78 51.65 -4.78
N ARG A 4 -72.45 51.14 -5.96
CA ARG A 4 -72.80 49.82 -6.47
C ARG A 4 -71.78 48.82 -5.96
N ALA A 5 -72.24 47.64 -5.55
CA ALA A 5 -71.42 46.49 -5.19
C ALA A 5 -70.74 45.89 -6.44
N ALA A 6 -69.49 45.48 -6.30
CA ALA A 6 -68.78 44.63 -7.25
C ALA A 6 -68.27 43.40 -6.50
N VAL A 7 -68.68 42.22 -6.98
CA VAL A 7 -68.25 40.90 -6.51
C VAL A 7 -66.98 40.54 -7.30
N LEU A 8 -65.90 40.18 -6.59
CA LEU A 8 -64.69 39.60 -7.19
C LEU A 8 -64.65 38.10 -6.87
N ILE A 9 -64.62 37.28 -7.91
CA ILE A 9 -64.39 35.83 -7.85
C ILE A 9 -62.87 35.61 -7.89
N ALA A 10 -62.30 34.99 -6.85
CA ALA A 10 -60.90 34.57 -6.84
C ALA A 10 -60.81 33.12 -7.32
N ALA A 11 -60.08 32.89 -8.42
CA ALA A 11 -59.74 31.56 -8.92
C ALA A 11 -58.49 31.04 -8.18
N VAL A 12 -58.63 29.87 -7.53
CA VAL A 12 -57.50 29.14 -6.93
C VAL A 12 -56.97 28.17 -7.99
N VAL A 13 -55.74 28.41 -8.46
CA VAL A 13 -55.00 27.45 -9.31
C VAL A 13 -54.15 26.59 -8.38
N GLY A 14 -54.52 25.32 -8.22
CA GLY A 14 -53.71 24.33 -7.52
C GLY A 14 -52.61 23.81 -8.43
N LEU A 15 -51.34 24.10 -8.10
CA LEU A 15 -50.19 23.47 -8.72
C LEU A 15 -49.91 22.14 -8.00
N ALA A 16 -50.21 21.01 -8.64
CA ALA A 16 -49.76 19.70 -8.19
C ALA A 16 -48.29 19.53 -8.58
N THR A 17 -47.38 19.61 -7.62
CA THR A 17 -45.96 19.28 -7.81
C THR A 17 -45.80 17.76 -7.87
N ALA A 18 -45.46 17.24 -9.04
CA ALA A 18 -45.04 15.85 -9.18
C ALA A 18 -43.70 15.66 -8.45
N LEU A 19 -43.71 14.90 -7.36
CA LEU A 19 -42.50 14.41 -6.69
C LEU A 19 -41.80 13.40 -7.60
N ILE A 20 -40.81 13.86 -8.36
CA ILE A 20 -39.86 12.98 -9.03
C ILE A 20 -38.96 12.40 -7.91
N PRO A 21 -38.88 11.08 -7.71
CA PRO A 21 -37.95 10.51 -6.76
C PRO A 21 -36.53 10.90 -7.19
N ALA A 22 -35.81 11.60 -6.32
CA ALA A 22 -34.40 11.89 -6.53
C ALA A 22 -33.66 10.56 -6.67
N VAL A 23 -33.10 10.31 -7.86
CA VAL A 23 -32.12 9.23 -8.03
C VAL A 23 -30.96 9.58 -7.10
N PRO A 24 -30.55 8.70 -6.17
CA PRO A 24 -29.40 8.99 -5.33
C PRO A 24 -28.21 9.25 -6.25
N ALA A 25 -27.59 10.41 -6.12
CA ALA A 25 -26.36 10.70 -6.82
C ALA A 25 -25.36 9.60 -6.45
N ALA A 26 -24.95 8.79 -7.42
CA ALA A 26 -23.88 7.82 -7.21
C ALA A 26 -22.67 8.59 -6.68
N ALA A 27 -22.12 8.16 -5.54
CA ALA A 27 -20.86 8.69 -5.07
C ALA A 27 -19.84 8.50 -6.20
N ALA A 28 -19.07 9.56 -6.51
CA ALA A 28 -18.10 9.48 -7.59
C ALA A 28 -17.09 8.37 -7.30
N THR A 29 -16.86 7.51 -8.28
CA THR A 29 -15.76 6.55 -8.24
C THR A 29 -14.44 7.31 -8.06
N VAL A 30 -13.62 6.89 -7.11
CA VAL A 30 -12.29 7.48 -6.85
C VAL A 30 -11.20 6.59 -7.43
N THR A 31 -10.09 7.18 -7.86
CA THR A 31 -8.97 6.46 -8.47
C THR A 31 -7.78 6.47 -7.53
N PHE A 32 -7.28 5.29 -7.18
CA PHE A 32 -6.05 5.07 -6.45
C PHE A 32 -4.90 4.87 -7.43
N THR A 33 -3.76 5.50 -7.14
CA THR A 33 -2.48 5.30 -7.84
C THR A 33 -1.46 4.85 -6.80
N PRO A 34 -1.29 3.52 -6.60
CA PRO A 34 -0.48 3.01 -5.50
C PRO A 34 0.97 3.50 -5.61
N GLY A 35 1.51 4.00 -4.50
CA GLY A 35 2.85 4.58 -4.45
C GLY A 35 2.92 6.07 -4.82
N ALA A 36 1.90 6.66 -5.42
CA ALA A 36 1.92 8.10 -5.69
C ALA A 36 1.96 8.92 -4.38
N ALA A 37 2.53 10.13 -4.45
CA ALA A 37 2.48 11.08 -3.34
C ALA A 37 1.01 11.39 -3.03
N TRP A 38 0.62 11.23 -1.77
CA TRP A 38 -0.76 11.32 -1.33
C TRP A 38 -0.88 12.31 -0.18
N THR A 39 -1.70 13.34 -0.37
CA THR A 39 -1.81 14.47 0.56
C THR A 39 -3.20 14.62 1.14
N ASP A 40 -3.28 15.29 2.29
CA ASP A 40 -4.52 15.76 2.90
C ASP A 40 -5.12 16.97 2.15
N GLN A 41 -6.22 17.50 2.67
CA GLN A 41 -6.92 18.69 2.16
C GLN A 41 -6.06 19.97 2.17
N ASN A 42 -4.96 19.99 2.91
CA ASN A 42 -4.05 21.14 3.03
C ASN A 42 -2.77 20.94 2.18
N GLY A 43 -2.69 19.87 1.39
CA GLY A 43 -1.51 19.53 0.59
C GLY A 43 -0.34 18.98 1.42
N LYS A 44 -0.57 18.54 2.66
CA LYS A 44 0.45 17.88 3.49
C LYS A 44 0.46 16.37 3.21
N PRO A 45 1.64 15.72 3.09
CA PRO A 45 1.72 14.27 2.94
C PRO A 45 0.94 13.55 4.05
N LEU A 46 0.18 12.52 3.68
CA LEU A 46 -0.54 11.71 4.65
C LEU A 46 0.44 10.84 5.44
N GLN A 47 0.37 10.94 6.76
CA GLN A 47 1.18 10.15 7.69
C GLN A 47 0.34 8.98 8.23
N MET A 48 -0.02 8.07 7.33
CA MET A 48 -0.84 6.87 7.64
C MET A 48 0.02 5.60 7.71
N HIS A 49 1.27 5.75 8.13
CA HIS A 49 2.26 4.68 8.20
C HIS A 49 1.90 3.66 9.28
N GLY A 50 2.04 2.36 8.98
CA GLY A 50 1.61 1.30 9.89
C GLY A 50 0.10 1.31 10.14
N LEU A 51 -0.68 1.68 9.13
CA LEU A 51 -2.11 2.00 9.14
C LEU A 51 -2.95 1.35 10.25
N GLY A 52 -3.62 2.20 11.03
CA GLY A 52 -4.84 1.88 11.79
C GLY A 52 -6.04 2.51 11.13
N ILE A 53 -7.19 1.82 11.11
CA ILE A 53 -8.40 2.35 10.49
C ILE A 53 -9.66 1.82 11.16
N VAL A 54 -10.66 2.69 11.36
CA VAL A 54 -11.99 2.33 11.85
C VAL A 54 -13.06 3.05 11.03
N LYS A 55 -14.24 2.45 10.86
CA LYS A 55 -15.38 3.06 10.17
C LYS A 55 -16.51 3.35 11.15
N VAL A 56 -17.06 4.56 11.11
CA VAL A 56 -18.23 4.99 11.89
C VAL A 56 -19.27 5.56 10.93
N GLY A 57 -20.41 4.89 10.80
CA GLY A 57 -21.39 5.23 9.77
C GLY A 57 -20.77 5.17 8.37
N ALA A 58 -20.78 6.29 7.65
CA ALA A 58 -20.19 6.42 6.33
C ALA A 58 -18.73 6.93 6.33
N THR A 59 -18.17 7.25 7.50
CA THR A 59 -16.86 7.90 7.62
C THR A 59 -15.82 6.90 8.09
N TRP A 60 -14.71 6.82 7.37
CA TRP A 60 -13.49 6.15 7.82
C TRP A 60 -12.60 7.13 8.57
N TYR A 61 -11.97 6.64 9.62
CA TYR A 61 -10.97 7.35 10.41
C TYR A 61 -9.68 6.55 10.35
N ALA A 62 -8.63 7.16 9.80
CA ALA A 62 -7.32 6.54 9.64
C ALA A 62 -6.30 7.18 10.56
N PHE A 63 -5.35 6.35 10.99
CA PHE A 63 -4.26 6.66 11.91
C PHE A 63 -2.98 6.07 11.33
N GLY A 64 -1.87 6.72 11.62
CA GLY A 64 -0.55 6.19 11.35
C GLY A 64 0.47 6.88 12.23
N GLU A 65 1.72 6.48 12.08
CA GLU A 65 2.83 7.19 12.70
C GLU A 65 3.14 8.46 11.91
N ASP A 66 3.24 9.61 12.57
CA ASP A 66 3.90 10.77 11.95
C ASP A 66 5.41 10.52 11.91
N LYS A 67 5.90 10.27 10.69
CA LYS A 67 7.30 10.00 10.37
C LYS A 67 8.01 11.23 9.78
N THR A 68 7.40 12.41 9.87
CA THR A 68 7.96 13.65 9.31
C THR A 68 9.33 13.94 9.92
N GLY A 69 10.37 13.95 9.08
CA GLY A 69 11.75 14.19 9.51
C GLY A 69 12.46 12.97 10.11
N GLU A 70 11.83 11.79 10.12
CA GLU A 70 12.45 10.54 10.54
C GLU A 70 13.23 9.85 9.41
N SER A 71 14.21 9.04 9.79
CA SER A 71 14.97 8.14 8.92
C SER A 71 15.24 6.83 9.64
N ALA A 72 15.78 5.83 8.97
CA ALA A 72 16.22 4.59 9.60
C ALA A 72 17.28 4.79 10.71
N SER A 73 17.94 5.96 10.76
CA SER A 73 18.89 6.32 11.84
C SER A 73 18.25 7.09 13.00
N ASN A 74 17.02 7.57 12.83
CA ASN A 74 16.25 8.29 13.85
C ASN A 74 14.76 8.07 13.62
N THR A 75 14.19 7.10 14.35
CA THR A 75 12.78 6.69 14.31
C THR A 75 12.01 7.17 15.54
N SER A 76 12.44 8.30 16.12
CA SER A 76 11.86 8.80 17.37
C SER A 76 10.43 9.28 17.16
N PHE A 77 9.49 8.73 17.93
CA PHE A 77 8.07 9.05 17.88
C PHE A 77 7.79 10.56 17.90
N GLN A 78 6.98 11.02 16.95
CA GLN A 78 6.47 12.40 16.90
C GLN A 78 5.07 12.49 17.51
N ASP A 79 4.08 11.91 16.83
CA ASP A 79 2.70 11.74 17.27
C ASP A 79 1.95 10.73 16.39
N ILE A 80 0.67 10.48 16.70
CA ILE A 80 -0.26 9.72 15.86
C ILE A 80 -1.33 10.69 15.36
N PRO A 81 -1.32 11.13 14.09
CA PRO A 81 -2.37 11.94 13.52
C PRO A 81 -3.64 11.12 13.24
N CYS A 82 -4.77 11.81 13.14
CA CYS A 82 -6.04 11.26 12.66
C CYS A 82 -6.51 11.97 11.40
N TYR A 83 -6.97 11.19 10.44
CA TYR A 83 -7.61 11.67 9.22
C TYR A 83 -9.00 11.07 9.09
N SER A 84 -9.93 11.79 8.46
CA SER A 84 -11.24 11.26 8.11
C SER A 84 -11.48 11.29 6.61
N SER A 85 -12.19 10.30 6.09
CA SER A 85 -12.63 10.24 4.68
C SER A 85 -13.99 9.58 4.55
N THR A 86 -14.73 9.89 3.49
CA THR A 86 -15.98 9.21 3.11
C THR A 86 -15.86 8.41 1.81
N ASP A 87 -14.68 8.40 1.20
CA ASP A 87 -14.39 7.71 -0.06
C ASP A 87 -13.07 6.91 -0.03
N LEU A 88 -12.38 6.89 1.12
CA LEU A 88 -11.05 6.29 1.33
C LEU A 88 -9.91 6.92 0.52
N HIS A 89 -10.18 7.96 -0.28
CA HIS A 89 -9.20 8.59 -1.15
C HIS A 89 -8.89 10.04 -0.74
N SER A 90 -9.92 10.85 -0.54
CA SER A 90 -9.80 12.24 -0.10
C SER A 90 -9.83 12.29 1.43
N TRP A 91 -8.68 12.60 2.02
CA TRP A 91 -8.48 12.60 3.46
C TRP A 91 -8.45 14.03 4.03
N THR A 92 -9.20 14.22 5.12
CA THR A 92 -9.21 15.47 5.89
C THR A 92 -8.47 15.23 7.20
N TYR A 93 -7.35 15.93 7.43
CA TYR A 93 -6.69 15.97 8.74
C TYR A 93 -7.65 16.51 9.80
N GLN A 94 -7.74 15.81 10.93
CA GLN A 94 -8.64 16.15 12.03
C GLN A 94 -7.86 16.67 13.25
N SER A 95 -6.90 15.90 13.73
CA SER A 95 -6.23 16.16 15.00
C SER A 95 -4.99 15.30 15.16
N VAL A 96 -4.18 15.62 16.16
CA VAL A 96 -3.27 14.65 16.79
C VAL A 96 -4.10 13.75 17.69
N ALA A 97 -4.31 12.49 17.28
CA ALA A 97 -5.03 11.50 18.07
C ALA A 97 -4.26 11.11 19.33
N LEU A 98 -2.94 10.89 19.23
CA LEU A 98 -2.09 10.59 20.38
C LEU A 98 -0.79 11.39 20.31
N ALA A 99 -0.61 12.30 21.26
CA ALA A 99 0.55 13.17 21.32
C ALA A 99 1.73 12.55 22.08
N ARG A 100 2.95 12.89 21.64
CA ARG A 100 4.16 12.67 22.44
C ARG A 100 4.09 13.37 23.79
N GLN A 101 4.58 12.69 24.81
CA GLN A 101 4.64 13.15 26.19
C GLN A 101 6.06 13.62 26.56
N GLY A 102 6.20 14.30 27.69
CA GLY A 102 7.51 14.75 28.18
C GLY A 102 8.40 13.63 28.69
N SER A 103 7.85 12.47 29.01
CA SER A 103 8.55 11.30 29.55
C SER A 103 7.71 10.02 29.38
N GLY A 104 8.25 8.88 29.84
CA GLY A 104 7.57 7.59 29.80
C GLY A 104 7.59 6.95 28.41
N ASP A 105 6.65 6.03 28.20
CA ASP A 105 6.53 5.21 27.00
C ASP A 105 6.33 6.04 25.71
N LEU A 106 5.71 7.21 25.84
CA LEU A 106 5.49 8.16 24.74
C LEU A 106 6.45 9.35 24.80
N GLY A 107 7.57 9.23 25.52
CA GLY A 107 8.52 10.30 25.76
C GLY A 107 9.46 10.61 24.58
N PRO A 108 10.45 11.50 24.78
CA PRO A 108 11.58 11.68 23.87
C PRO A 108 12.35 10.38 23.59
N ASN A 109 12.82 10.20 22.35
CA ASN A 109 13.65 9.06 21.92
C ASN A 109 13.00 7.67 22.12
N ARG A 110 11.66 7.64 22.13
CA ARG A 110 10.86 6.43 22.18
C ARG A 110 10.42 6.05 20.77
N ILE A 111 10.10 4.78 20.60
CA ILE A 111 9.54 4.23 19.35
C ILE A 111 8.10 3.87 19.64
N VAL A 112 7.19 4.32 18.78
CA VAL A 112 5.77 4.01 18.86
C VAL A 112 5.30 3.69 17.46
N GLU A 113 4.93 2.43 17.24
CA GLU A 113 4.75 1.89 15.90
C GLU A 113 3.38 1.24 15.70
N ARG A 114 2.94 1.20 14.44
CA ARG A 114 1.77 0.46 13.94
C ARG A 114 0.48 0.68 14.74
N PRO A 115 -0.01 1.92 14.91
CA PRO A 115 -1.25 2.17 15.64
C PRO A 115 -2.42 1.37 15.05
N LYS A 116 -3.25 0.77 15.90
CA LYS A 116 -4.49 0.09 15.50
C LYS A 116 -5.62 0.49 16.42
N VAL A 117 -6.80 0.79 15.86
CA VAL A 117 -7.95 1.28 16.63
C VAL A 117 -9.16 0.38 16.40
N ILE A 118 -9.83 -0.01 17.48
CA ILE A 118 -11.13 -0.71 17.46
C ILE A 118 -12.12 -0.02 18.39
N TYR A 119 -13.42 -0.19 18.13
CA TYR A 119 -14.47 0.35 18.98
C TYR A 119 -15.05 -0.73 19.88
N ASN A 120 -15.09 -0.49 21.19
CA ASN A 120 -15.76 -1.34 22.15
C ASN A 120 -17.18 -0.83 22.42
N ALA A 121 -18.18 -1.53 21.87
CA ALA A 121 -19.58 -1.16 22.03
C ALA A 121 -20.07 -1.26 23.49
N SER A 122 -19.48 -2.12 24.32
CA SER A 122 -19.90 -2.30 25.71
C SER A 122 -19.43 -1.18 26.64
N THR A 123 -18.28 -0.58 26.33
CA THR A 123 -17.72 0.54 27.11
C THR A 123 -17.97 1.90 26.46
N GLY A 124 -18.35 1.91 25.18
CA GLY A 124 -18.53 3.13 24.40
C GLY A 124 -17.20 3.81 24.02
N MET A 125 -16.08 3.09 24.09
CA MET A 125 -14.74 3.64 23.92
C MET A 125 -14.06 3.08 22.66
N TYR A 126 -13.32 3.95 21.98
CA TYR A 126 -12.29 3.56 21.03
C TYR A 126 -11.03 3.19 21.80
N VAL A 127 -10.41 2.07 21.44
CA VAL A 127 -9.18 1.57 22.03
C VAL A 127 -8.11 1.50 20.96
N MET A 128 -7.01 2.21 21.19
CA MET A 128 -5.82 2.21 20.35
C MET A 128 -4.77 1.30 20.95
N TYR A 129 -4.26 0.36 20.15
CA TYR A 129 -3.08 -0.45 20.44
C TYR A 129 -1.89 0.04 19.64
N LEU A 130 -0.70 -0.04 20.23
CA LEU A 130 0.57 0.43 19.67
C LEU A 130 1.66 -0.60 19.99
N HIS A 131 2.67 -0.72 19.14
CA HIS A 131 3.98 -1.19 19.59
C HIS A 131 4.68 -0.02 20.27
N VAL A 132 5.28 -0.25 21.43
CA VAL A 132 6.08 0.73 22.17
C VAL A 132 7.45 0.15 22.47
N ASP A 133 8.48 0.91 22.14
CA ASP A 133 9.87 0.52 22.37
C ASP A 133 10.77 1.69 22.77
N ASN A 134 12.02 1.34 23.09
CA ASN A 134 13.13 2.28 23.18
C ASN A 134 13.97 2.23 21.88
N SER A 135 14.90 3.17 21.72
CA SER A 135 15.74 3.27 20.51
C SER A 135 16.65 2.07 20.24
N SER A 136 16.83 1.16 21.20
CA SER A 136 17.60 -0.08 21.04
C SER A 136 16.70 -1.31 20.80
N TYR A 137 15.38 -1.12 20.66
CA TYR A 137 14.38 -2.18 20.53
C TYR A 137 14.53 -3.26 21.62
N THR A 138 14.62 -2.85 22.90
CA THR A 138 14.72 -3.78 24.04
C THR A 138 13.55 -3.73 25.01
N ASP A 139 12.67 -2.73 24.93
CA ASP A 139 11.45 -2.66 25.75
C ASP A 139 10.42 -3.67 25.24
N ARG A 140 10.13 -3.66 23.93
CA ARG A 140 9.26 -4.63 23.23
C ARG A 140 7.92 -4.85 23.91
N ARG A 141 7.13 -3.78 24.05
CA ARG A 141 5.83 -3.78 24.74
C ARG A 141 4.70 -3.35 23.83
N VAL A 142 3.49 -3.70 24.25
CA VAL A 142 2.25 -3.18 23.69
C VAL A 142 1.83 -1.95 24.48
N GLY A 143 1.50 -0.84 23.83
CA GLY A 143 0.86 0.32 24.43
C GLY A 143 -0.65 0.32 24.23
N VAL A 144 -1.41 0.83 25.20
CA VAL A 144 -2.87 1.01 25.07
C VAL A 144 -3.27 2.45 25.38
N ALA A 145 -4.14 3.01 24.55
CA ALA A 145 -4.78 4.31 24.77
C ALA A 145 -6.28 4.24 24.49
N VAL A 146 -7.07 5.15 25.07
CA VAL A 146 -8.53 5.16 24.91
C VAL A 146 -9.08 6.54 24.58
N SER A 147 -10.18 6.59 23.83
CA SER A 147 -10.94 7.82 23.62
C SER A 147 -12.44 7.54 23.46
N SER A 148 -13.28 8.52 23.75
CA SER A 148 -14.73 8.45 23.49
C SER A 148 -15.10 8.86 22.05
N THR A 149 -14.15 9.43 21.31
CA THR A 149 -14.32 9.85 19.91
C THR A 149 -13.32 9.11 19.02
N PRO A 150 -13.60 8.93 17.71
CA PRO A 150 -12.69 8.22 16.81
C PRO A 150 -11.31 8.87 16.72
N CYS A 151 -11.24 10.20 16.52
CA CYS A 151 -9.98 10.93 16.35
C CYS A 151 -9.35 11.44 17.65
N GLY A 152 -9.83 10.99 18.80
CA GLY A 152 -9.23 11.41 20.06
C GLY A 152 -9.62 12.83 20.52
N PRO A 153 -8.81 13.44 21.38
CA PRO A 153 -7.51 12.94 21.84
C PRO A 153 -7.64 11.63 22.63
N TYR A 154 -6.66 10.75 22.47
CA TYR A 154 -6.54 9.50 23.18
C TYR A 154 -5.77 9.70 24.48
N THR A 155 -6.28 9.13 25.57
CA THR A 155 -5.60 9.07 26.86
C THR A 155 -4.79 7.78 26.92
N TYR A 156 -3.46 7.91 26.95
CA TYR A 156 -2.55 6.78 27.09
C TYR A 156 -2.66 6.14 28.48
N ARG A 157 -2.70 4.81 28.54
CA ARG A 157 -2.87 4.03 29.77
C ARG A 157 -1.61 3.31 30.24
N GLY A 158 -0.55 3.29 29.43
CA GLY A 158 0.69 2.57 29.72
C GLY A 158 0.93 1.39 28.78
N GLY A 159 2.18 0.90 28.79
CA GLY A 159 2.58 -0.29 28.05
C GLY A 159 2.75 -1.53 28.92
N PHE A 160 2.43 -2.71 28.36
CA PHE A 160 2.57 -4.01 29.02
C PHE A 160 3.08 -5.11 28.06
N SER A 161 3.56 -6.21 28.65
CA SER A 161 3.95 -7.43 27.94
C SER A 161 2.77 -8.41 27.89
N PRO A 162 2.19 -8.73 26.71
CA PRO A 162 0.99 -9.56 26.62
C PRO A 162 1.25 -10.98 27.16
N LEU A 163 0.60 -11.32 28.27
CA LEU A 163 0.84 -12.57 29.02
C LEU A 163 2.32 -12.80 29.37
N GLY A 164 3.09 -11.72 29.57
CA GLY A 164 4.52 -11.78 29.86
C GLY A 164 5.44 -11.98 28.64
N ASN A 165 4.89 -12.06 27.43
CA ASN A 165 5.67 -12.19 26.19
C ASN A 165 6.14 -10.82 25.68
N GLN A 166 7.17 -10.83 24.84
CA GLN A 166 7.62 -9.63 24.13
C GLN A 166 6.64 -9.28 23.01
N SER A 167 6.65 -8.01 22.59
CA SER A 167 5.84 -7.51 21.48
C SER A 167 6.63 -6.50 20.67
N ARG A 168 6.71 -6.70 19.36
CA ARG A 168 7.01 -5.65 18.39
C ARG A 168 5.82 -5.43 17.48
N ASP A 169 5.94 -5.73 16.19
CA ASP A 169 4.92 -5.57 15.18
C ASP A 169 3.56 -6.08 15.64
N ILE A 170 2.56 -5.19 15.56
CA ILE A 170 1.19 -5.50 15.97
C ILE A 170 0.18 -5.37 14.83
N GLY A 171 -0.92 -6.09 15.00
CA GLY A 171 -2.17 -5.90 14.27
C GLY A 171 -3.35 -6.13 15.20
N LEU A 172 -4.54 -5.68 14.81
CA LEU A 172 -5.74 -5.73 15.65
C LEU A 172 -6.93 -6.16 14.79
N PHE A 173 -7.71 -7.09 15.30
CA PHE A 173 -8.88 -7.62 14.61
C PHE A 173 -10.06 -7.69 15.55
N GLN A 174 -11.19 -7.13 15.12
CA GLN A 174 -12.47 -7.27 15.81
C GLN A 174 -13.36 -8.19 14.97
N ASP A 175 -13.80 -9.28 15.59
CA ASP A 175 -14.69 -10.24 14.95
C ASP A 175 -16.14 -9.74 14.98
N THR A 176 -16.94 -10.32 14.10
CA THR A 176 -18.37 -10.10 13.92
C THR A 176 -19.22 -10.34 15.17
N ASP A 177 -18.74 -11.10 16.16
CA ASP A 177 -19.40 -11.32 17.45
C ASP A 177 -19.03 -10.26 18.51
N GLY A 178 -18.14 -9.32 18.19
CA GLY A 178 -17.60 -8.34 19.12
C GLY A 178 -16.46 -8.88 20.01
N SER A 179 -15.94 -10.09 19.77
CA SER A 179 -14.65 -10.49 20.33
C SER A 179 -13.54 -9.74 19.59
N ALA A 180 -12.47 -9.35 20.29
CA ALA A 180 -11.33 -8.67 19.70
C ALA A 180 -10.02 -9.41 19.98
N TYR A 181 -9.07 -9.25 19.06
CA TYR A 181 -7.83 -10.00 19.04
C TYR A 181 -6.66 -9.09 18.68
N LEU A 182 -5.58 -9.19 19.45
CA LEU A 182 -4.29 -8.55 19.17
C LEU A 182 -3.37 -9.57 18.52
N MET A 183 -2.84 -9.25 17.35
CA MET A 183 -1.67 -9.94 16.80
C MET A 183 -0.41 -9.20 17.24
N SER A 184 0.63 -9.92 17.65
CA SER A 184 1.86 -9.33 18.15
C SER A 184 3.06 -10.27 17.93
N GLU A 185 4.11 -9.74 17.28
CA GLU A 185 5.39 -10.43 17.02
C GLU A 185 6.25 -10.47 18.28
N ASP A 186 6.81 -11.64 18.58
CA ASP A 186 7.86 -11.83 19.58
C ASP A 186 9.14 -12.33 18.88
N PRO A 187 10.29 -11.63 19.00
CA PRO A 187 11.54 -12.02 18.34
C PRO A 187 11.96 -13.47 18.57
N ASN A 188 11.61 -14.03 19.72
CA ASN A 188 12.14 -15.33 20.14
C ASN A 188 11.11 -16.46 19.95
N ALA A 189 9.86 -16.12 19.70
CA ALA A 189 8.76 -17.07 19.71
C ALA A 189 7.80 -16.90 18.52
N GLY A 190 7.99 -15.86 17.72
CA GLY A 190 7.19 -15.54 16.55
C GLY A 190 5.87 -14.83 16.88
N LEU A 191 5.02 -14.76 15.85
CA LEU A 191 3.74 -14.08 15.87
C LEU A 191 2.69 -14.82 16.70
N ARG A 192 2.01 -14.13 17.60
CA ARG A 192 0.86 -14.67 18.35
C ARG A 192 -0.42 -13.92 18.06
N ILE A 193 -1.53 -14.64 18.12
CA ILE A 193 -2.89 -14.08 18.17
C ILE A 193 -3.36 -14.20 19.62
N TYR A 194 -3.59 -13.07 20.28
CA TYR A 194 -4.15 -12.99 21.62
C TYR A 194 -5.62 -12.60 21.55
N ARG A 195 -6.47 -13.21 22.37
CA ARG A 195 -7.81 -12.70 22.64
C ARG A 195 -7.71 -11.55 23.63
N LEU A 196 -8.46 -10.47 23.41
CA LEU A 196 -8.53 -9.36 24.35
C LEU A 196 -9.50 -9.64 25.52
N SER A 197 -9.38 -8.88 26.60
CA SER A 197 -10.38 -8.79 27.68
C SER A 197 -11.68 -8.15 27.16
N ALA A 198 -12.78 -8.27 27.91
CA ALA A 198 -14.09 -7.76 27.49
C ALA A 198 -14.12 -6.23 27.29
N ASP A 199 -13.29 -5.49 28.03
CA ASP A 199 -13.11 -4.04 27.90
C ASP A 199 -12.09 -3.65 26.81
N TYR A 200 -11.45 -4.63 26.17
CA TYR A 200 -10.35 -4.49 25.21
C TYR A 200 -9.09 -3.81 25.77
N LEU A 201 -8.89 -3.74 27.08
CA LEU A 201 -7.74 -3.01 27.66
C LEU A 201 -6.55 -3.91 28.01
N SER A 202 -6.69 -5.22 27.87
CA SER A 202 -5.66 -6.21 28.16
C SER A 202 -5.86 -7.48 27.31
N VAL A 203 -4.93 -8.43 27.41
CA VAL A 203 -5.06 -9.75 26.77
C VAL A 203 -5.57 -10.79 27.78
N SER A 204 -6.50 -11.64 27.34
CA SER A 204 -7.13 -12.68 28.17
C SER A 204 -6.53 -14.07 27.94
N SER A 205 -6.15 -14.40 26.71
CA SER A 205 -5.55 -15.71 26.36
C SER A 205 -4.76 -15.66 25.06
N SER A 206 -3.82 -16.60 24.87
CA SER A 206 -3.22 -16.90 23.56
C SER A 206 -4.13 -17.85 22.77
N VAL A 207 -4.30 -17.61 21.47
CA VAL A 207 -5.24 -18.33 20.58
C VAL A 207 -4.49 -19.14 19.52
N ALA A 208 -3.45 -18.57 18.93
CA ALA A 208 -2.61 -19.22 17.93
C ALA A 208 -1.20 -18.59 17.94
N GLN A 209 -0.23 -19.32 17.39
CA GLN A 209 1.17 -18.89 17.30
C GLN A 209 1.81 -19.42 16.02
N PHE A 210 2.66 -18.61 15.40
CA PHE A 210 3.36 -18.89 14.15
C PHE A 210 4.82 -18.43 14.28
N GLN A 211 5.75 -19.18 13.71
CA GLN A 211 7.17 -18.81 13.73
C GLN A 211 7.47 -17.77 12.64
N ASP A 212 8.45 -16.90 12.89
CA ASP A 212 9.14 -16.08 11.88
C ASP A 212 8.25 -15.17 11.01
N LEU A 213 7.21 -14.57 11.61
CA LEU A 213 6.30 -13.63 10.94
C LEU A 213 6.19 -12.31 11.70
N GLU A 214 6.12 -11.20 10.94
CA GLU A 214 5.88 -9.85 11.42
C GLU A 214 4.78 -9.15 10.60
N ALA A 215 4.50 -7.88 10.87
CA ALA A 215 3.55 -7.06 10.14
C ALA A 215 2.13 -7.69 9.92
N PRO A 216 1.45 -8.19 10.96
CA PRO A 216 0.26 -9.02 10.81
C PRO A 216 -1.02 -8.21 10.52
N ALA A 217 -1.88 -8.72 9.65
CA ALA A 217 -3.25 -8.22 9.44
C ALA A 217 -4.25 -9.38 9.25
N ILE A 218 -5.41 -9.31 9.92
CA ILE A 218 -6.47 -10.32 9.77
C ILE A 218 -7.73 -9.69 9.18
N VAL A 219 -8.36 -10.42 8.26
CA VAL A 219 -9.71 -10.12 7.75
C VAL A 219 -10.58 -11.38 7.82
N LYS A 220 -11.89 -11.20 7.99
CA LYS A 220 -12.88 -12.28 7.90
C LYS A 220 -13.76 -12.09 6.66
N ALA A 221 -13.83 -13.11 5.81
CA ALA A 221 -14.62 -13.12 4.59
C ALA A 221 -15.28 -14.49 4.42
N GLY A 222 -16.58 -14.52 4.11
CA GLY A 222 -17.31 -15.77 3.91
C GLY A 222 -17.24 -16.77 5.08
N GLY A 223 -17.13 -16.26 6.32
CA GLY A 223 -16.98 -17.10 7.53
C GLY A 223 -15.57 -17.66 7.76
N ARG A 224 -14.58 -17.27 6.94
CA ARG A 224 -13.19 -17.69 7.04
C ARG A 224 -12.30 -16.50 7.40
N TYR A 225 -11.28 -16.73 8.23
CA TYR A 225 -10.25 -15.76 8.58
C TYR A 225 -9.06 -15.92 7.66
N TYR A 226 -8.44 -14.80 7.29
CA TYR A 226 -7.21 -14.74 6.50
C TYR A 226 -6.22 -13.88 7.27
N LEU A 227 -5.05 -14.42 7.56
CA LEU A 227 -3.93 -13.72 8.18
C LEU A 227 -2.91 -13.43 7.09
N LEU A 228 -2.63 -12.16 6.82
CA LEU A 228 -1.47 -11.70 6.05
C LEU A 228 -0.34 -11.31 7.02
N ALA A 229 0.90 -11.59 6.67
CA ALA A 229 2.09 -11.24 7.44
C ALA A 229 3.34 -11.19 6.54
N SER A 230 4.38 -10.45 6.94
CA SER A 230 5.68 -10.49 6.26
C SER A 230 6.67 -11.40 6.99
N HIS A 231 7.74 -11.78 6.31
CA HIS A 231 8.92 -12.37 6.96
C HIS A 231 9.78 -11.30 7.63
N LEU A 232 10.65 -11.71 8.56
CA LEU A 232 11.56 -10.85 9.32
C LEU A 232 12.81 -10.48 8.48
N THR A 233 12.78 -9.34 7.77
CA THR A 233 13.93 -8.87 6.96
C THR A 233 14.36 -7.42 7.25
N GLY A 234 13.94 -6.89 8.41
CA GLY A 234 14.25 -5.52 8.81
C GLY A 234 13.66 -4.52 7.81
N TRP A 235 14.47 -3.59 7.31
CA TRP A 235 14.03 -2.61 6.32
C TRP A 235 13.86 -3.16 4.90
N GLY A 236 14.44 -4.32 4.60
CA GLY A 236 14.25 -4.97 3.30
C GLY A 236 12.82 -5.48 3.20
N THR A 237 12.16 -5.24 2.07
CA THR A 237 10.87 -5.87 1.75
C THR A 237 11.08 -7.33 1.34
N ASN A 238 10.04 -8.15 1.51
CA ASN A 238 10.05 -9.58 1.20
C ASN A 238 8.67 -10.00 0.67
N ASP A 239 8.58 -11.21 0.11
CA ASP A 239 7.29 -11.77 -0.26
C ASP A 239 6.49 -12.08 1.00
N ASN A 240 5.46 -11.27 1.25
CA ASN A 240 4.55 -11.45 2.36
C ASN A 240 3.65 -12.66 2.08
N VAL A 241 3.30 -13.37 3.15
CA VAL A 241 2.56 -14.62 3.10
C VAL A 241 1.16 -14.45 3.69
N TYR A 242 0.27 -15.39 3.35
CA TYR A 242 -1.01 -15.54 4.01
C TYR A 242 -1.31 -17.00 4.39
N ALA A 243 -2.16 -17.16 5.39
CA ALA A 243 -2.84 -18.42 5.70
C ALA A 243 -4.32 -18.15 6.00
N SER A 244 -5.18 -19.17 5.85
CA SER A 244 -6.61 -19.07 6.15
C SER A 244 -7.14 -20.18 7.03
N THR A 245 -8.22 -19.92 7.76
CA THR A 245 -8.85 -20.87 8.69
C THR A 245 -10.32 -20.53 8.92
N THR A 246 -11.14 -21.49 9.33
CA THR A 246 -12.52 -21.23 9.81
C THR A 246 -12.59 -20.99 11.33
N SER A 247 -11.48 -21.17 12.05
CA SER A 247 -11.35 -20.85 13.48
C SER A 247 -9.98 -20.24 13.76
N LEU A 248 -9.92 -19.12 14.48
CA LEU A 248 -8.64 -18.46 14.81
C LEU A 248 -7.66 -19.37 15.58
N SER A 249 -8.17 -20.36 16.32
CA SER A 249 -7.34 -21.38 17.00
C SER A 249 -6.76 -22.44 16.05
N GLY A 250 -7.10 -22.39 14.76
CA GLY A 250 -6.73 -23.35 13.75
C GLY A 250 -7.70 -24.54 13.60
N PRO A 251 -7.32 -25.53 12.77
CA PRO A 251 -6.08 -25.57 12.00
C PRO A 251 -6.05 -24.51 10.90
N TRP A 252 -4.89 -23.86 10.73
CA TRP A 252 -4.63 -22.94 9.62
C TRP A 252 -4.13 -23.72 8.41
N THR A 253 -4.39 -23.21 7.20
CA THR A 253 -3.69 -23.69 6.00
C THR A 253 -2.18 -23.44 6.13
N GLY A 254 -1.39 -24.08 5.27
CA GLY A 254 0.00 -23.66 5.09
C GLY A 254 0.07 -22.21 4.62
N PHE A 255 1.16 -21.52 5.00
CA PHE A 255 1.45 -20.19 4.50
C PHE A 255 1.91 -20.27 3.04
N GLY A 256 1.43 -19.35 2.22
CA GLY A 256 1.89 -19.14 0.86
C GLY A 256 1.80 -17.68 0.47
N ASP A 257 2.44 -17.29 -0.62
CA ASP A 257 2.44 -15.90 -1.08
C ASP A 257 1.04 -15.49 -1.57
N PHE A 258 0.61 -14.27 -1.22
CA PHE A 258 -0.61 -13.68 -1.80
C PHE A 258 -0.29 -12.66 -2.90
N ALA A 259 0.94 -12.16 -2.96
CA ALA A 259 1.44 -11.45 -4.13
C ALA A 259 2.18 -12.45 -5.03
N GLN A 260 2.48 -12.03 -6.26
CA GLN A 260 3.31 -12.84 -7.12
C GLN A 260 4.72 -12.98 -6.50
N PRO A 261 5.27 -14.20 -6.37
CA PRO A 261 6.57 -14.41 -5.72
C PRO A 261 7.71 -13.66 -6.42
N GLY A 262 8.70 -13.19 -5.67
CA GLY A 262 9.84 -12.39 -6.12
C GLY A 262 9.56 -10.89 -6.25
N THR A 263 8.31 -10.45 -6.00
CA THR A 263 7.94 -9.03 -6.09
C THR A 263 8.20 -8.28 -4.80
N ASN A 264 8.52 -8.99 -3.72
CA ASN A 264 8.55 -8.47 -2.36
C ASN A 264 7.24 -7.77 -1.98
N THR A 265 6.12 -8.42 -2.34
CA THR A 265 4.77 -7.85 -2.24
C THR A 265 4.70 -6.46 -2.87
N TYR A 266 5.18 -6.37 -4.11
CA TYR A 266 5.33 -5.12 -4.87
C TYR A 266 6.14 -4.06 -4.13
N ASN A 267 7.25 -4.49 -3.53
CA ASN A 267 8.12 -3.69 -2.68
C ASN A 267 7.32 -2.95 -1.59
N SER A 268 6.55 -3.71 -0.81
CA SER A 268 5.78 -3.17 0.32
C SER A 268 5.64 -4.18 1.45
N GLN A 269 5.29 -3.69 2.64
CA GLN A 269 5.06 -4.50 3.82
C GLN A 269 3.62 -4.32 4.30
N THR A 270 2.98 -5.42 4.67
CA THR A 270 1.60 -5.42 5.18
C THR A 270 1.45 -4.45 6.37
N ALA A 271 0.39 -3.63 6.36
CA ALA A 271 0.05 -2.76 7.49
C ALA A 271 -1.38 -3.03 7.99
N ASN A 272 -2.33 -3.24 7.07
CA ASN A 272 -3.73 -3.55 7.38
C ASN A 272 -4.47 -4.17 6.18
N ILE A 273 -5.71 -4.60 6.41
CA ILE A 273 -6.67 -4.97 5.36
C ILE A 273 -7.96 -4.18 5.59
N ILE A 274 -8.37 -3.38 4.60
CA ILE A 274 -9.58 -2.56 4.69
C ILE A 274 -10.75 -3.31 4.05
N THR A 275 -11.87 -3.40 4.76
CA THR A 275 -13.12 -3.96 4.22
C THR A 275 -14.05 -2.83 3.79
N VAL A 276 -14.46 -2.85 2.52
CA VAL A 276 -15.42 -1.91 1.92
C VAL A 276 -16.67 -2.69 1.53
N GLN A 277 -17.62 -2.77 2.46
CA GLN A 277 -18.93 -3.35 2.19
C GLN A 277 -19.85 -2.29 1.60
N GLY A 278 -20.30 -2.49 0.37
CA GLY A 278 -21.26 -1.62 -0.30
C GLY A 278 -22.56 -2.33 -0.66
N SER A 279 -23.39 -1.66 -1.44
CA SER A 279 -24.72 -2.15 -1.83
C SER A 279 -24.70 -3.29 -2.84
N SER A 280 -23.61 -3.44 -3.61
CA SER A 280 -23.50 -4.42 -4.69
C SER A 280 -22.47 -5.52 -4.39
N ALA A 281 -21.36 -5.17 -3.73
CA ALA A 281 -20.28 -6.09 -3.43
C ALA A 281 -19.53 -5.69 -2.16
N THR A 282 -18.62 -6.56 -1.73
CA THR A 282 -17.60 -6.24 -0.73
C THR A 282 -16.24 -6.25 -1.41
N THR A 283 -15.53 -5.13 -1.35
CA THR A 283 -14.13 -5.03 -1.76
C THR A 283 -13.23 -5.13 -0.53
N TYR A 284 -12.16 -5.92 -0.63
CA TYR A 284 -11.08 -5.93 0.35
C TYR A 284 -9.87 -5.21 -0.24
N ILE A 285 -9.15 -4.44 0.56
CA ILE A 285 -7.99 -3.67 0.12
C ILE A 285 -6.81 -4.10 0.98
N TYR A 286 -5.75 -4.61 0.35
CA TYR A 286 -4.44 -4.72 0.96
C TYR A 286 -3.88 -3.30 1.15
N ALA A 287 -3.52 -2.95 2.38
CA ALA A 287 -2.87 -1.68 2.69
C ALA A 287 -1.47 -1.98 3.25
N GLY A 288 -0.44 -1.56 2.52
CA GLY A 288 0.95 -1.69 2.94
C GLY A 288 1.75 -0.40 2.82
N ASP A 289 2.92 -0.41 3.45
CA ASP A 289 3.90 0.67 3.43
C ASP A 289 5.10 0.30 2.55
N ARG A 290 5.61 1.25 1.76
CA ARG A 290 6.90 1.15 1.07
C ARG A 290 7.91 2.05 1.77
N TRP A 291 8.63 1.49 2.73
CA TRP A 291 9.54 2.24 3.58
C TRP A 291 10.70 2.87 2.80
N THR A 292 10.79 4.20 2.87
CA THR A 292 11.91 4.97 2.32
C THR A 292 12.88 5.30 3.46
N THR A 293 13.87 4.45 3.67
CA THR A 293 14.74 4.47 4.87
C THR A 293 15.53 5.77 5.08
N SER A 294 15.80 6.52 4.01
CA SER A 294 16.45 7.83 4.11
C SER A 294 15.50 8.96 4.56
N ASN A 295 14.19 8.77 4.41
CA ASN A 295 13.16 9.75 4.77
C ASN A 295 11.81 9.04 4.96
N LEU A 296 11.53 8.59 6.18
CA LEU A 296 10.39 7.73 6.48
C LEU A 296 9.05 8.44 6.27
N GLY A 297 8.97 9.75 6.52
CA GLY A 297 7.75 10.55 6.29
C GLY A 297 7.34 10.69 4.83
N THR A 298 8.20 10.26 3.90
CA THR A 298 7.89 10.19 2.46
C THR A 298 7.60 8.77 1.96
N SER A 299 7.54 7.78 2.86
CA SER A 299 7.29 6.37 2.51
C SER A 299 5.95 6.23 1.80
N PRO A 300 5.90 5.76 0.54
CA PRO A 300 4.64 5.65 -0.17
C PRO A 300 3.70 4.59 0.41
N LEU A 301 2.40 4.83 0.28
CA LEU A 301 1.36 3.86 0.63
C LEU A 301 1.00 3.01 -0.60
N ILE A 302 1.01 1.68 -0.43
CA ILE A 302 0.66 0.72 -1.47
C ILE A 302 -0.69 0.10 -1.13
N TRP A 303 -1.76 0.66 -1.70
CA TRP A 303 -3.13 0.19 -1.50
C TRP A 303 -3.62 -0.49 -2.77
N LEU A 304 -3.92 -1.78 -2.70
CA LEU A 304 -4.30 -2.61 -3.84
C LEU A 304 -5.54 -3.46 -3.53
N PRO A 305 -6.41 -3.74 -4.53
CA PRO A 305 -7.52 -4.65 -4.34
C PRO A 305 -7.02 -6.06 -3.96
N LEU A 306 -7.51 -6.57 -2.84
CA LEU A 306 -7.26 -7.93 -2.37
C LEU A 306 -8.42 -8.83 -2.82
N THR A 307 -8.11 -9.81 -3.66
CA THR A 307 -9.09 -10.83 -4.08
C THR A 307 -9.12 -11.95 -3.05
N ILE A 308 -10.30 -12.23 -2.50
CA ILE A 308 -10.52 -13.36 -1.58
C ILE A 308 -11.55 -14.29 -2.19
N SER A 309 -11.23 -15.57 -2.30
CA SER A 309 -12.15 -16.59 -2.84
C SER A 309 -11.89 -17.95 -2.19
N GLY A 310 -12.92 -18.53 -1.56
CA GLY A 310 -12.80 -19.84 -0.93
C GLY A 310 -11.73 -19.88 0.16
N THR A 311 -10.58 -20.48 -0.11
CA THR A 311 -9.45 -20.55 0.83
C THR A 311 -8.29 -19.64 0.46
N THR A 312 -8.36 -18.93 -0.67
CA THR A 312 -7.25 -18.17 -1.23
C THR A 312 -7.42 -16.67 -1.03
N ALA A 313 -6.29 -16.00 -0.90
CA ALA A 313 -6.16 -14.55 -0.97
C ALA A 313 -5.06 -14.23 -1.99
N SER A 314 -5.30 -13.24 -2.85
CA SER A 314 -4.31 -12.80 -3.84
C SER A 314 -4.41 -11.30 -4.13
N VAL A 315 -3.27 -10.65 -4.34
CA VAL A 315 -3.16 -9.27 -4.78
C VAL A 315 -2.38 -9.22 -6.10
N SER A 316 -2.84 -8.37 -7.01
CA SER A 316 -2.14 -8.08 -8.27
C SER A 316 -1.77 -6.61 -8.32
N TRP A 317 -0.74 -6.27 -9.08
CA TRP A 317 -0.36 -4.88 -9.29
C TRP A 317 -1.29 -4.18 -10.28
N TYR A 318 -1.68 -2.95 -9.94
CA TYR A 318 -2.38 -2.01 -10.83
C TYR A 318 -1.72 -0.64 -10.70
N ASN A 319 -1.36 -0.02 -11.83
CA ASN A 319 -0.82 1.35 -11.82
C ASN A 319 -1.86 2.33 -11.32
N SER A 320 -3.11 2.09 -11.71
CA SER A 320 -4.25 2.75 -11.10
C SER A 320 -5.46 1.83 -11.11
N TRP A 321 -6.30 1.99 -10.10
CA TRP A 321 -7.55 1.27 -9.95
C TRP A 321 -8.60 2.18 -9.33
N SER A 322 -9.85 1.90 -9.61
CA SER A 322 -10.98 2.71 -9.20
C SER A 322 -11.83 2.00 -8.17
N LEU A 323 -12.33 2.74 -7.17
CA LEU A 323 -13.21 2.26 -6.12
C LEU A 323 -14.52 3.05 -6.11
N ASP A 324 -15.64 2.35 -6.09
CA ASP A 324 -16.93 2.88 -5.67
C ASP A 324 -17.22 2.36 -4.27
N VAL A 325 -17.07 3.24 -3.27
CA VAL A 325 -17.29 2.88 -1.86
C VAL A 325 -18.75 2.62 -1.53
N THR A 326 -19.69 3.18 -2.30
CA THR A 326 -21.13 3.00 -2.06
C THR A 326 -21.60 1.66 -2.60
N ALA A 327 -21.17 1.31 -3.81
CA ALA A 327 -21.42 0.00 -4.40
C ALA A 327 -20.54 -1.10 -3.79
N GLY A 328 -19.38 -0.74 -3.22
CA GLY A 328 -18.39 -1.67 -2.70
C GLY A 328 -17.68 -2.46 -3.81
N THR A 329 -17.63 -1.88 -5.01
CA THR A 329 -17.03 -2.46 -6.22
C THR A 329 -15.76 -1.72 -6.61
N TRP A 330 -14.87 -2.40 -7.32
CA TRP A 330 -13.66 -1.79 -7.87
C TRP A 330 -13.45 -2.23 -9.33
N SER A 331 -12.62 -1.46 -10.06
CA SER A 331 -12.19 -1.79 -11.42
C SER A 331 -10.73 -1.43 -11.64
N ALA A 332 -10.01 -2.20 -12.46
CA ALA A 332 -8.68 -1.83 -12.91
C ALA A 332 -8.78 -0.71 -13.96
N ASN A 333 -7.97 0.33 -13.84
CA ASN A 333 -7.89 1.41 -14.84
C ASN A 333 -6.68 1.22 -15.77
N SER A 334 -5.58 0.71 -15.22
CA SER A 334 -4.40 0.28 -15.97
C SER A 334 -3.71 -0.89 -15.26
N SER A 335 -3.57 -2.01 -15.96
CA SER A 335 -2.69 -3.11 -15.54
C SER A 335 -1.25 -2.74 -15.89
N GLY A 336 -0.30 -3.27 -15.13
CA GLY A 336 1.09 -3.21 -15.58
C GLY A 336 1.38 -4.01 -16.83
N PRO A 337 2.65 -4.05 -17.27
CA PRO A 337 3.03 -4.94 -18.37
C PRO A 337 2.56 -6.36 -18.06
N VAL A 338 1.74 -6.91 -18.95
CA VAL A 338 1.27 -8.30 -18.91
C VAL A 338 2.11 -9.15 -19.85
N ASP A 339 2.26 -10.44 -19.56
CA ASP A 339 3.00 -11.34 -20.42
C ASP A 339 2.52 -11.25 -21.89
N GLY A 340 3.46 -11.11 -22.82
CA GLY A 340 3.20 -10.98 -24.25
C GLY A 340 2.75 -9.60 -24.73
N SER A 341 2.60 -8.60 -23.84
CA SER A 341 2.27 -7.24 -24.27
C SER A 341 3.49 -6.48 -24.80
N THR A 342 3.27 -5.66 -25.83
CA THR A 342 4.31 -4.82 -26.47
C THR A 342 4.13 -3.36 -26.09
N HIS A 343 5.22 -2.69 -25.73
CA HIS A 343 5.21 -1.32 -25.25
C HIS A 343 6.36 -0.50 -25.82
N TYR A 344 6.17 0.81 -25.86
CA TYR A 344 7.27 1.77 -25.80
C TYR A 344 7.64 2.01 -24.34
N LEU A 345 8.93 1.96 -24.01
CA LEU A 345 9.41 2.32 -22.68
C LEU A 345 9.86 3.78 -22.69
N THR A 346 8.99 4.66 -22.22
CA THR A 346 9.20 6.11 -22.23
C THR A 346 9.84 6.56 -20.92
N SER A 347 11.02 7.18 -20.96
CA SER A 347 11.66 7.76 -19.78
C SER A 347 10.81 8.89 -19.21
N ALA A 348 10.50 8.84 -17.92
CA ALA A 348 9.74 9.89 -17.23
C ALA A 348 10.54 11.20 -17.14
N GLY A 349 11.87 11.14 -17.21
CA GLY A 349 12.74 12.32 -17.14
C GLY A 349 12.83 13.12 -18.45
N SER A 350 12.78 12.44 -19.60
CA SER A 350 12.99 13.06 -20.91
C SER A 350 11.78 13.01 -21.85
N GLY A 351 10.86 12.07 -21.65
CA GLY A 351 9.79 11.76 -22.60
C GLY A 351 10.27 11.02 -23.86
N LEU A 352 11.55 10.64 -23.94
CA LEU A 352 12.12 9.84 -25.02
C LEU A 352 11.95 8.35 -24.73
N VAL A 353 11.98 7.51 -25.77
CA VAL A 353 11.75 6.06 -25.67
C VAL A 353 13.05 5.27 -25.71
N MET A 354 13.07 4.12 -25.02
CA MET A 354 14.17 3.14 -25.08
C MET A 354 14.29 2.57 -26.49
N ASP A 355 15.48 2.70 -27.09
CA ASP A 355 15.76 2.45 -28.49
C ASP A 355 17.05 1.65 -28.64
N VAL A 356 17.05 0.67 -29.56
CA VAL A 356 18.30 0.03 -30.02
C VAL A 356 18.93 0.86 -31.12
N SER A 357 20.10 1.45 -30.81
CA SER A 357 20.79 2.41 -31.68
C SER A 357 20.96 1.92 -33.12
N GLY A 358 20.56 2.77 -34.06
CA GLY A 358 20.63 2.50 -35.50
C GLY A 358 19.71 1.36 -35.97
N ALA A 359 18.70 0.97 -35.18
CA ALA A 359 17.83 -0.18 -35.45
C ALA A 359 18.60 -1.49 -35.70
N SER A 360 19.79 -1.61 -35.09
CA SER A 360 20.64 -2.78 -35.27
C SER A 360 19.99 -4.05 -34.71
N THR A 361 20.25 -5.19 -35.35
CA THR A 361 19.84 -6.53 -34.88
C THR A 361 21.02 -7.35 -34.36
N ALA A 362 22.23 -6.77 -34.31
CA ALA A 362 23.42 -7.45 -33.80
C ALA A 362 23.39 -7.61 -32.27
N ASP A 363 24.09 -8.64 -31.78
CA ASP A 363 24.38 -8.76 -30.34
C ASP A 363 25.35 -7.64 -29.94
N GLY A 364 25.18 -7.11 -28.73
CA GLY A 364 25.98 -6.00 -28.23
C GLY A 364 25.59 -4.63 -28.80
N ALA A 365 24.53 -4.56 -29.62
CA ALA A 365 24.01 -3.29 -30.11
C ALA A 365 23.48 -2.47 -28.93
N LYS A 366 24.00 -1.24 -28.81
CA LYS A 366 23.80 -0.40 -27.62
C LYS A 366 22.40 0.16 -27.53
N VAL A 367 21.88 0.17 -26.32
CA VAL A 367 20.58 0.77 -25.99
C VAL A 367 20.78 2.24 -25.61
N VAL A 368 19.93 3.09 -26.17
CA VAL A 368 19.90 4.54 -25.99
C VAL A 368 18.46 4.99 -25.77
N GLN A 369 18.25 6.27 -25.44
CA GLN A 369 16.93 6.89 -25.63
C GLN A 369 16.87 7.64 -26.96
N TRP A 370 15.70 7.68 -27.58
CA TRP A 370 15.48 8.42 -28.82
C TRP A 370 14.06 8.98 -28.93
N SER A 371 13.85 9.95 -29.83
CA SER A 371 12.51 10.46 -30.14
C SER A 371 11.64 9.33 -30.69
N ASN A 372 10.43 9.18 -30.16
CA ASN A 372 9.51 8.15 -30.64
C ASN A 372 9.17 8.41 -32.12
N HIS A 373 9.55 7.48 -32.97
CA HIS A 373 9.25 7.46 -34.41
C HIS A 373 8.51 6.18 -34.81
N SER A 374 7.91 5.50 -33.83
CA SER A 374 7.14 4.26 -33.97
C SER A 374 7.91 3.10 -34.62
N GLY A 375 9.24 3.16 -34.63
CA GLY A 375 10.07 2.07 -35.16
C GLY A 375 9.96 0.80 -34.33
N THR A 376 10.14 -0.36 -34.96
CA THR A 376 10.16 -1.65 -34.26
C THR A 376 11.34 -1.78 -33.30
N ASN A 377 12.43 -1.04 -33.54
CA ASN A 377 13.60 -0.97 -32.65
C ASN A 377 13.32 -0.21 -31.34
N GLN A 378 12.18 0.48 -31.24
CA GLN A 378 11.71 1.20 -30.06
C GLN A 378 10.63 0.43 -29.29
N GLN A 379 10.19 -0.71 -29.82
CA GLN A 379 9.13 -1.52 -29.25
C GLN A 379 9.72 -2.73 -28.53
N TRP A 380 9.21 -3.01 -27.34
CA TRP A 380 9.67 -4.11 -26.50
C TRP A 380 8.48 -4.95 -26.06
N THR A 381 8.52 -6.23 -26.38
CA THR A 381 7.57 -7.22 -25.85
C THR A 381 8.09 -7.73 -24.52
N VAL A 382 7.26 -7.65 -23.49
CA VAL A 382 7.57 -8.22 -22.18
C VAL A 382 7.19 -9.69 -22.12
N HIS A 383 8.08 -10.52 -21.62
CA HIS A 383 7.77 -11.91 -21.29
C HIS A 383 7.98 -12.18 -19.82
N SER A 384 6.94 -12.66 -19.14
CA SER A 384 6.99 -12.95 -17.71
C SER A 384 7.89 -14.16 -17.47
N VAL A 385 8.84 -14.01 -16.54
CA VAL A 385 9.66 -15.12 -16.04
C VAL A 385 9.02 -15.67 -14.77
N SER A 386 8.79 -14.78 -13.80
CA SER A 386 8.13 -15.02 -12.53
C SER A 386 7.84 -13.65 -11.92
N GLY A 387 6.86 -13.51 -11.02
CA GLY A 387 6.68 -12.20 -10.38
C GLY A 387 6.49 -11.02 -11.34
N ASN A 388 7.04 -9.91 -10.90
CA ASN A 388 7.32 -8.75 -11.73
C ASN A 388 8.65 -8.86 -12.48
N ILE A 389 9.24 -10.05 -12.60
CA ILE A 389 10.45 -10.30 -13.37
C ILE A 389 10.07 -10.60 -14.81
N PHE A 390 10.61 -9.80 -15.72
CA PHE A 390 10.38 -9.93 -17.15
C PHE A 390 11.71 -9.97 -17.90
N THR A 391 11.69 -10.65 -19.04
CA THR A 391 12.61 -10.33 -20.14
C THR A 391 11.94 -9.29 -21.04
N LEU A 392 12.71 -8.33 -21.53
CA LEU A 392 12.25 -7.32 -22.48
C LEU A 392 12.85 -7.65 -23.83
N VAL A 393 12.03 -8.09 -24.78
CA VAL A 393 12.46 -8.52 -26.11
C VAL A 393 12.17 -7.43 -27.13
N ASN A 394 13.22 -6.92 -27.77
CA ASN A 394 13.07 -5.91 -28.82
C ASN A 394 12.33 -6.51 -30.03
N VAL A 395 11.28 -5.83 -30.50
CA VAL A 395 10.43 -6.32 -31.60
C VAL A 395 11.17 -6.40 -32.92
N ASN A 396 12.15 -5.52 -33.17
CA ASN A 396 12.92 -5.53 -34.41
C ASN A 396 13.92 -6.69 -34.50
N SER A 397 14.64 -6.96 -33.42
CA SER A 397 15.75 -7.93 -33.43
C SER A 397 15.38 -9.31 -32.86
N GLY A 398 14.32 -9.39 -32.05
CA GLY A 398 14.00 -10.58 -31.25
C GLY A 398 14.98 -10.84 -30.10
N LYS A 399 15.78 -9.83 -29.71
CA LYS A 399 16.82 -9.94 -28.68
C LYS A 399 16.41 -9.28 -27.36
N CYS A 400 16.99 -9.77 -26.28
CA CYS A 400 16.68 -9.34 -24.92
C CYS A 400 17.51 -8.12 -24.51
N LEU A 401 16.91 -7.19 -23.78
CA LEU A 401 17.63 -6.14 -23.04
C LEU A 401 18.57 -6.79 -22.01
N GLU A 402 19.84 -6.43 -22.04
CA GLU A 402 20.90 -7.10 -21.29
C GLU A 402 21.84 -6.13 -20.58
N ALA A 403 22.24 -6.48 -19.35
CA ALA A 403 23.47 -5.99 -18.75
C ALA A 403 24.66 -6.78 -19.33
N PRO A 404 25.50 -6.18 -20.19
CA PRO A 404 26.41 -6.93 -21.05
C PRO A 404 27.42 -7.77 -20.28
N ASN A 405 27.68 -8.97 -20.80
CA ASN A 405 28.64 -9.91 -20.23
C ASN A 405 28.37 -10.22 -18.74
N GLN A 406 27.09 -10.20 -18.33
CA GLN A 406 26.69 -10.39 -16.93
C GLN A 406 27.37 -9.39 -15.96
N SER A 407 27.64 -8.17 -16.43
CA SER A 407 28.28 -7.15 -15.61
C SER A 407 27.38 -6.70 -14.47
N THR A 408 27.96 -6.59 -13.26
CA THR A 408 27.35 -5.93 -12.09
C THR A 408 27.94 -4.54 -11.81
N THR A 409 28.71 -4.01 -12.77
CA THR A 409 29.41 -2.73 -12.61
C THR A 409 28.49 -1.57 -12.93
N GLN A 410 28.43 -0.60 -12.02
CA GLN A 410 27.75 0.68 -12.23
C GLN A 410 28.29 1.44 -13.45
N GLY A 411 27.41 2.10 -14.19
CA GLY A 411 27.74 2.93 -15.34
C GLY A 411 27.93 2.16 -16.64
N VAL A 412 27.74 0.83 -16.63
CA VAL A 412 27.83 0.02 -17.84
C VAL A 412 26.58 0.25 -18.69
N GLN A 413 26.78 0.72 -19.92
CA GLN A 413 25.71 0.88 -20.90
C GLN A 413 25.12 -0.48 -21.28
N LEU A 414 23.79 -0.57 -21.20
CA LEU A 414 23.01 -1.73 -21.61
C LEU A 414 23.09 -1.95 -23.13
N ASP A 415 22.94 -3.20 -23.54
CA ASP A 415 22.78 -3.58 -24.93
C ASP A 415 21.65 -4.59 -25.10
N GLN A 416 21.45 -5.05 -26.34
CA GLN A 416 20.66 -6.24 -26.61
C GLN A 416 21.56 -7.45 -26.87
N GLY A 417 21.11 -8.61 -26.43
CA GLY A 417 21.75 -9.89 -26.70
C GLY A 417 20.75 -10.99 -26.96
N THR A 418 21.21 -12.05 -27.61
CA THR A 418 20.42 -13.28 -27.83
C THR A 418 19.86 -13.77 -26.48
N CYS A 419 18.54 -13.92 -26.42
CA CYS A 419 17.85 -14.33 -25.20
C CYS A 419 18.33 -15.72 -24.76
N ASN A 420 18.91 -15.81 -23.56
CA ASN A 420 19.55 -17.02 -23.04
C ASN A 420 19.08 -17.41 -21.63
N GLY A 421 18.17 -16.63 -21.04
CA GLY A 421 17.59 -16.90 -19.72
C GLY A 421 18.49 -16.51 -18.54
N SER A 422 19.65 -15.89 -18.77
CA SER A 422 20.49 -15.40 -17.67
C SER A 422 19.76 -14.33 -16.84
N THR A 423 20.15 -14.20 -15.58
CA THR A 423 19.64 -13.13 -14.71
C THR A 423 20.10 -11.74 -15.14
N SER A 424 21.11 -11.61 -16.02
CA SER A 424 21.50 -10.32 -16.62
C SER A 424 20.53 -9.83 -17.69
N GLN A 425 19.65 -10.70 -18.20
CA GLN A 425 18.57 -10.36 -19.14
C GLN A 425 17.19 -10.28 -18.47
N GLN A 426 17.13 -10.50 -17.16
CA GLN A 426 15.90 -10.46 -16.38
C GLN A 426 15.82 -9.16 -15.59
N TRP A 427 14.65 -8.53 -15.62
CA TRP A 427 14.40 -7.23 -15.04
C TRP A 427 13.20 -7.27 -14.12
N SER A 428 13.40 -6.94 -12.86
CA SER A 428 12.31 -6.64 -11.93
C SER A 428 11.68 -5.30 -12.32
N VAL A 429 10.46 -5.38 -12.85
CA VAL A 429 9.64 -4.25 -13.26
C VAL A 429 8.89 -3.76 -12.03
N ASN A 430 9.57 -2.92 -11.25
CA ASN A 430 9.10 -2.43 -9.97
C ASN A 430 8.28 -1.15 -10.16
N PRO A 431 7.01 -1.12 -9.78
CA PRO A 431 6.22 0.09 -9.92
C PRO A 431 6.70 1.20 -8.99
N GLY A 432 6.82 2.41 -9.52
CA GLY A 432 7.11 3.65 -8.79
C GLY A 432 5.96 4.66 -8.94
N ASN A 433 6.16 5.88 -8.42
CA ASN A 433 5.09 6.87 -8.30
C ASN A 433 4.45 7.29 -9.63
N ASN A 434 5.18 7.20 -10.76
CA ASN A 434 4.75 7.63 -12.10
C ASN A 434 5.39 6.76 -13.22
N GLY A 435 5.39 5.44 -13.06
CA GLY A 435 5.97 4.49 -14.01
C GLY A 435 6.63 3.31 -13.32
N TYR A 436 7.64 2.72 -13.95
CA TYR A 436 8.34 1.55 -13.47
C TYR A 436 9.84 1.78 -13.39
N ALA A 437 10.45 1.35 -12.30
CA ALA A 437 11.87 1.06 -12.25
C ALA A 437 12.13 -0.32 -12.86
N LEU A 438 13.11 -0.40 -13.75
CA LEU A 438 13.62 -1.69 -14.23
C LEU A 438 14.90 -2.01 -13.48
N VAL A 439 14.86 -2.99 -12.59
CA VAL A 439 16.01 -3.40 -11.79
C VAL A 439 16.54 -4.72 -12.30
N ASN A 440 17.79 -4.75 -12.73
CA ASN A 440 18.40 -5.97 -13.24
C ASN A 440 18.50 -7.02 -12.13
N VAL A 441 18.04 -8.24 -12.40
CA VAL A 441 17.99 -9.32 -11.39
C VAL A 441 19.39 -9.75 -10.95
N LEU A 442 20.38 -9.71 -11.84
CA LEU A 442 21.75 -10.08 -11.48
C LEU A 442 22.45 -9.03 -10.61
N SER A 443 22.38 -7.75 -11.00
CA SER A 443 23.19 -6.69 -10.38
C SER A 443 22.46 -5.90 -9.29
N GLY A 444 21.12 -5.91 -9.28
CA GLY A 444 20.31 -5.02 -8.44
C GLY A 444 20.36 -3.54 -8.87
N LEU A 445 20.97 -3.24 -10.04
CA LEU A 445 21.09 -1.89 -10.58
C LEU A 445 19.92 -1.57 -11.52
N TYR A 446 19.60 -0.28 -11.62
CA TYR A 446 18.44 0.26 -12.33
C TYR A 446 18.83 0.61 -13.76
N ALA A 447 17.95 0.34 -14.74
CA ALA A 447 18.09 0.94 -16.07
C ALA A 447 17.90 2.46 -15.97
N ASP A 448 18.97 3.19 -16.28
CA ASP A 448 19.15 4.62 -16.04
C ASP A 448 19.44 5.34 -17.36
N VAL A 449 18.85 6.52 -17.57
CA VAL A 449 19.28 7.42 -18.64
C VAL A 449 20.54 8.17 -18.17
N PHE A 450 21.69 7.81 -18.73
CA PHE A 450 23.00 8.31 -18.30
C PHE A 450 23.02 9.82 -18.09
N GLY A 451 23.39 10.23 -16.87
CA GLY A 451 23.51 11.63 -16.47
C GLY A 451 22.19 12.39 -16.44
N ALA A 452 21.05 11.69 -16.36
CA ALA A 452 19.69 12.24 -16.46
C ALA A 452 19.49 13.11 -17.72
N SER A 453 20.15 12.74 -18.81
CA SER A 453 20.11 13.47 -20.07
C SER A 453 18.69 13.51 -20.66
N THR A 454 18.35 14.62 -21.30
CA THR A 454 17.12 14.77 -22.09
C THR A 454 17.37 14.74 -23.60
N SER A 455 18.62 14.48 -24.02
CA SER A 455 19.02 14.44 -25.42
C SER A 455 18.79 13.06 -26.05
N ALA A 456 18.36 13.05 -27.31
CA ALA A 456 18.34 11.84 -28.12
C ALA A 456 19.76 11.28 -28.31
N GLY A 457 19.88 9.95 -28.25
CA GLY A 457 21.15 9.23 -28.33
C GLY A 457 21.87 9.08 -27.00
N ALA A 458 21.34 9.62 -25.90
CA ALA A 458 21.92 9.36 -24.58
C ALA A 458 21.84 7.87 -24.24
N ALA A 459 22.91 7.35 -23.64
CA ALA A 459 23.03 5.95 -23.26
C ALA A 459 21.99 5.56 -22.19
N ILE A 460 21.50 4.33 -22.28
CA ILE A 460 20.84 3.68 -21.14
C ILE A 460 21.87 2.79 -20.46
N ASP A 461 22.22 3.09 -19.21
CA ASP A 461 23.18 2.34 -18.41
C ASP A 461 22.54 1.71 -17.18
N GLN A 462 23.32 0.93 -16.42
CA GLN A 462 22.89 0.43 -15.12
C GLN A 462 23.49 1.24 -13.97
N TRP A 463 22.66 1.74 -13.06
CA TRP A 463 23.09 2.63 -11.97
C TRP A 463 22.42 2.29 -10.63
N PRO A 464 23.04 2.59 -9.47
CA PRO A 464 22.36 2.46 -8.18
C PRO A 464 21.06 3.24 -8.14
N GLY A 465 20.03 2.67 -7.50
CA GLY A 465 18.73 3.32 -7.34
C GLY A 465 18.87 4.67 -6.65
N ASN A 466 18.42 5.74 -7.31
CA ASN A 466 18.49 7.11 -6.81
C ASN A 466 17.11 7.81 -6.74
N GLY A 467 16.05 7.13 -7.19
CA GLY A 467 14.68 7.65 -7.19
C GLY A 467 14.42 8.76 -8.22
N GLY A 468 15.37 9.02 -9.12
CA GLY A 468 15.27 10.03 -10.16
C GLY A 468 14.34 9.60 -11.30
N ALA A 469 13.75 10.60 -11.98
CA ALA A 469 12.88 10.37 -13.14
C ALA A 469 13.61 9.70 -14.32
N ASN A 470 14.95 9.79 -14.37
CA ASN A 470 15.81 9.10 -15.34
C ASN A 470 15.90 7.58 -15.12
N GLN A 471 15.42 7.06 -13.99
CA GLN A 471 15.31 5.63 -13.69
C GLN A 471 13.85 5.11 -13.75
N THR A 472 12.93 5.95 -14.22
CA THR A 472 11.49 5.65 -14.27
C THR A 472 11.02 5.55 -15.72
N TRP A 473 10.33 4.46 -16.04
CA TRP A 473 9.89 4.10 -17.38
C TRP A 473 8.38 3.92 -17.44
N ASN A 474 7.71 4.63 -18.32
CA ASN A 474 6.31 4.44 -18.62
C ASN A 474 6.17 3.43 -19.76
N PHE A 475 5.34 2.40 -19.55
CA PHE A 475 4.98 1.43 -20.56
C PHE A 475 3.73 1.96 -21.28
N SER A 476 3.87 2.34 -22.55
CA SER A 476 2.81 2.97 -23.35
C SER A 476 2.60 2.36 -24.72
#